data_AF-A0A0J9SYM4-F1
#
_entry.id   AF-A0A0J9SYM4-F1
#
_cell.length_a   1.000
_cell.length_b   1.000
_cell.length_c   1.000
_cell.angle_alpha   90.00
_cell.angle_beta   90.00
_cell.angle_gamma   90.00
#
_symmetry.space_group_name_H-M   'P 1'
#
loop_
_entity.id
_entity.type
_entity.pdbx_description
1 polymer ?
#
loop_
_entity_poly.entity_id
_entity_poly.type
_entity_poly.pdbx_seq_one_letter_code
_entity_poly.pdbx_strand_id
1 'polypeptide(L)'
;MIKAILYVLLTFAFSLISRTYSKHTPQKDCPPPVGSRHLRQIKPHMNILTKIKNYTVKAIYKTKLLTYVNDINNLNLRNEKNEFYLIALPLSDKFNPFVGTFCHNNIQYSDKASLPVFIYDILLNKHIEVPWNFVIEKVDIKKTPFYQNVRMSNTNAFSTYPNVNKLDRVFINVLDFKAKKNFIFLPAWIMQSLQLDCFDVVRIRFVKLETASSVVLQPHHKNFFNLSEPKKTLEEKLRYYSCLTKNGTICINHDGSDYHFDVIRMDAGKKKDVEVASIQDADVIFDFVKEKYDK
;
A
#
# COMPACT_ATOMS: atom_id res chain seq x y z
N MET A 1 -55.93 -5.10 -17.02
CA MET A 1 -54.58 -5.46 -17.50
C MET A 1 -53.49 -5.42 -16.41
N ILE A 2 -53.48 -4.47 -15.47
CA ILE A 2 -52.41 -4.37 -14.44
C ILE A 2 -52.45 -5.53 -13.40
N LYS A 3 -53.64 -6.04 -13.04
CA LYS A 3 -53.77 -7.17 -12.10
C LYS A 3 -53.25 -8.51 -12.64
N ALA A 4 -53.26 -8.70 -13.97
CA ALA A 4 -52.77 -9.93 -14.60
C ALA A 4 -51.22 -9.98 -14.64
N ILE A 5 -50.58 -8.83 -14.86
CA ILE A 5 -49.10 -8.72 -14.91
C ILE A 5 -48.49 -8.96 -13.52
N LEU A 6 -49.16 -8.50 -12.46
CA LEU A 6 -48.70 -8.73 -11.09
C LEU A 6 -48.78 -10.22 -10.68
N TYR A 7 -49.78 -10.94 -11.18
CA TYR A 7 -49.95 -12.37 -10.89
C TYR A 7 -48.88 -13.23 -11.58
N VAL A 8 -48.51 -12.87 -12.83
CA VAL A 8 -47.45 -13.56 -13.58
C VAL A 8 -46.06 -13.36 -12.96
N LEU A 9 -45.77 -12.15 -12.43
CA LEU A 9 -44.53 -11.88 -11.70
C LEU A 9 -44.45 -12.64 -10.36
N LEU A 10 -45.57 -12.83 -9.67
CA LEU A 10 -45.60 -13.60 -8.42
C LEU A 10 -45.37 -15.11 -8.65
N THR A 11 -45.88 -15.65 -9.76
CA THR A 11 -45.67 -17.07 -10.12
C THR A 11 -44.23 -17.38 -10.55
N PHE A 12 -43.52 -16.43 -11.16
CA PHE A 12 -42.11 -16.59 -11.52
C PHE A 12 -41.17 -16.55 -10.31
N ALA A 13 -41.55 -15.83 -9.25
CA ALA A 13 -40.76 -15.79 -8.02
C ALA A 13 -40.85 -17.10 -7.21
N PHE A 14 -41.98 -17.82 -7.29
CA PHE A 14 -42.19 -19.07 -6.55
C PHE A 14 -41.55 -20.30 -7.20
N SER A 15 -41.34 -20.31 -8.52
CA SER A 15 -40.70 -21.43 -9.23
C SER A 15 -39.17 -21.48 -9.08
N LEU A 16 -38.54 -20.36 -8.68
CA LEU A 16 -37.09 -20.27 -8.46
C LEU A 16 -36.63 -20.72 -7.07
N ILE A 17 -37.55 -20.97 -6.13
CA ILE A 17 -37.21 -21.38 -4.75
C ILE A 17 -37.27 -22.91 -4.55
N SER A 18 -37.77 -23.68 -5.53
CA SER A 18 -38.01 -25.13 -5.38
C SER A 18 -37.00 -26.03 -6.09
N ARG A 19 -35.70 -25.70 -6.11
CA ARG A 19 -34.69 -26.54 -6.78
C ARG A 19 -33.37 -26.68 -6.03
N THR A 20 -33.43 -27.23 -4.82
CA THR A 20 -32.31 -28.00 -4.23
C THR A 20 -32.85 -29.19 -3.46
N TYR A 21 -33.05 -30.32 -4.16
CA TYR A 21 -33.12 -31.64 -3.54
C TYR A 21 -32.00 -32.49 -4.17
N SER A 22 -31.02 -32.88 -3.36
CA SER A 22 -30.12 -33.97 -3.69
C SER A 22 -29.83 -34.80 -2.45
N LYS A 23 -30.52 -35.95 -2.40
CA LYS A 23 -30.12 -37.28 -1.90
C LYS A 23 -29.59 -37.43 -0.46
N HIS A 24 -30.41 -38.09 0.35
CA HIS A 24 -30.03 -38.82 1.56
C HIS A 24 -29.33 -40.15 1.24
N THR A 25 -28.38 -40.54 2.10
CA THR A 25 -28.09 -41.92 2.55
C THR A 25 -27.58 -41.88 4.01
N PRO A 26 -27.72 -42.95 4.82
CA PRO A 26 -28.14 -42.83 6.22
C PRO A 26 -27.05 -42.96 7.31
N GLN A 27 -27.32 -42.23 8.40
CA GLN A 27 -27.23 -42.55 9.84
C GLN A 27 -26.01 -43.32 10.44
N LYS A 28 -25.34 -42.66 11.40
CA LYS A 28 -24.79 -43.27 12.63
C LYS A 28 -24.98 -42.30 13.82
N ASP A 29 -25.30 -42.88 14.96
CA ASP A 29 -25.96 -42.31 16.14
C ASP A 29 -25.05 -41.46 17.07
N CYS A 30 -25.60 -40.40 17.68
CA CYS A 30 -25.30 -39.89 19.04
C CYS A 30 -26.25 -38.71 19.44
N PRO A 31 -26.52 -38.48 20.75
CA PRO A 31 -27.74 -37.84 21.29
C PRO A 31 -27.75 -36.29 21.27
N PRO A 32 -28.91 -35.61 21.49
CA PRO A 32 -29.06 -34.18 21.24
C PRO A 32 -28.50 -33.31 22.38
N PRO A 33 -28.07 -32.06 22.12
CA PRO A 33 -27.64 -31.15 23.16
C PRO A 33 -28.86 -30.47 23.82
N VAL A 34 -29.00 -30.63 25.13
CA VAL A 34 -29.83 -29.76 25.97
C VAL A 34 -29.03 -28.51 26.29
N GLY A 35 -29.54 -27.35 25.91
CA GLY A 35 -28.90 -26.07 26.23
C GLY A 35 -29.57 -24.90 25.53
N SER A 36 -30.73 -24.48 26.05
CA SER A 36 -31.36 -23.22 25.67
C SER A 36 -30.42 -22.05 25.96
N ARG A 37 -29.89 -21.41 24.91
CA ARG A 37 -29.33 -20.07 25.02
C ARG A 37 -30.09 -19.16 24.06
N HIS A 38 -30.77 -18.19 24.65
CA HIS A 38 -31.50 -17.12 23.99
C HIS A 38 -30.78 -16.62 22.73
N LEU A 39 -31.38 -16.91 21.58
CA LEU A 39 -31.15 -16.20 20.34
C LEU A 39 -31.54 -14.73 20.57
N ARG A 40 -30.56 -13.87 20.85
CA ARG A 40 -30.72 -12.45 20.52
C ARG A 40 -30.69 -12.36 19.00
N GLN A 41 -31.88 -12.46 18.39
CA GLN A 41 -32.10 -12.12 16.99
C GLN A 41 -31.69 -10.66 16.78
N ILE A 42 -30.47 -10.44 16.30
CA ILE A 42 -30.09 -9.16 15.71
C ILE A 42 -30.71 -9.14 14.32
N LYS A 43 -31.67 -8.22 14.13
CA LYS A 43 -32.45 -8.03 12.89
C LYS A 43 -31.54 -8.07 11.65
N PRO A 44 -31.79 -8.98 10.67
CA PRO A 44 -30.93 -9.12 9.48
C PRO A 44 -31.10 -7.98 8.47
N HIS A 45 -32.03 -7.06 8.70
CA HIS A 45 -32.44 -6.01 7.77
C HIS A 45 -31.76 -4.66 8.03
N MET A 46 -30.48 -4.65 8.43
CA MET A 46 -29.66 -3.44 8.37
C MET A 46 -29.32 -3.09 6.90
N ASN A 47 -30.36 -2.52 6.26
CA ASN A 47 -30.40 -1.38 5.38
C ASN A 47 -29.49 -1.35 4.14
N ILE A 48 -29.97 -1.98 3.06
CA ILE A 48 -29.53 -1.68 1.68
C ILE A 48 -29.44 -0.16 1.44
N LEU A 49 -30.40 0.61 1.94
CA LEU A 49 -30.42 2.08 1.84
C LEU A 49 -29.22 2.75 2.53
N THR A 50 -28.81 2.30 3.71
CA THR A 50 -27.62 2.86 4.39
C THR A 50 -26.34 2.47 3.67
N LYS A 51 -26.30 1.26 3.08
CA LYS A 51 -25.18 0.83 2.24
C LYS A 51 -25.07 1.69 0.98
N ILE A 52 -26.19 1.97 0.32
CA ILE A 52 -26.26 2.89 -0.83
C ILE A 52 -25.83 4.30 -0.42
N LYS A 53 -26.40 4.85 0.67
CA LYS A 53 -26.04 6.17 1.18
C LYS A 53 -24.53 6.28 1.45
N ASN A 54 -23.94 5.28 2.11
CA ASN A 54 -22.51 5.24 2.39
C ASN A 54 -21.67 5.16 1.11
N TYR A 55 -22.10 4.38 0.12
CA TYR A 55 -21.45 4.31 -1.18
C TYR A 55 -21.49 5.66 -1.89
N THR A 56 -22.67 6.30 -1.95
CA THR A 56 -22.86 7.62 -2.57
C THR A 56 -22.00 8.68 -1.90
N VAL A 57 -21.98 8.73 -0.57
CA VAL A 57 -21.14 9.68 0.19
C VAL A 57 -19.65 9.45 -0.12
N LYS A 58 -19.19 8.20 -0.14
CA LYS A 58 -17.81 7.85 -0.51
C LYS A 58 -17.48 8.24 -1.95
N ALA A 59 -18.40 7.99 -2.90
CA ALA A 59 -18.21 8.34 -4.29
C ALA A 59 -18.10 9.86 -4.48
N ILE A 60 -19.00 10.63 -3.87
CA ILE A 60 -18.95 12.09 -3.90
C ILE A 60 -17.63 12.60 -3.28
N TYR A 61 -17.21 12.04 -2.15
CA TYR A 61 -15.94 12.43 -1.53
C TYR A 61 -14.74 12.16 -2.44
N LYS A 62 -14.66 10.96 -3.04
CA LYS A 62 -13.61 10.61 -4.00
C LYS A 62 -13.57 11.60 -5.18
N THR A 63 -14.72 11.94 -5.74
CA THR A 63 -14.81 12.89 -6.86
C THR A 63 -14.30 14.27 -6.44
N LYS A 64 -14.76 14.79 -5.29
CA LYS A 64 -14.30 16.09 -4.78
C LYS A 64 -12.79 16.11 -4.54
N LEU A 65 -12.24 15.05 -3.95
CA LEU A 65 -10.81 14.92 -3.71
C LEU A 65 -10.02 14.87 -5.02
N LEU A 66 -10.48 14.10 -6.00
CA LEU A 66 -9.84 14.00 -7.31
C LEU A 66 -9.86 15.35 -8.05
N THR A 67 -10.99 16.06 -8.03
CA THR A 67 -11.09 17.42 -8.60
C THR A 67 -10.11 18.36 -7.90
N TYR A 68 -10.10 18.38 -6.57
CA TYR A 68 -9.19 19.21 -5.78
C TYR A 68 -7.71 18.97 -6.13
N VAL A 69 -7.28 17.71 -6.16
CA VAL A 69 -5.89 17.34 -6.51
C VAL A 69 -5.56 17.73 -7.95
N ASN A 70 -6.49 17.50 -8.89
CA ASN A 70 -6.31 17.90 -10.28
C ASN A 70 -6.12 19.42 -10.42
N ASP A 71 -6.92 20.21 -9.70
CA ASP A 71 -6.87 21.67 -9.77
C ASP A 71 -5.56 22.21 -9.19
N ILE A 72 -5.10 21.68 -8.04
CA ILE A 72 -3.79 22.05 -7.47
C ILE A 72 -2.66 21.69 -8.43
N ASN A 73 -2.67 20.49 -9.02
CA ASN A 73 -1.63 20.10 -9.97
C ASN A 73 -1.61 21.01 -11.20
N ASN A 74 -2.78 21.41 -11.72
CA ASN A 74 -2.86 22.36 -12.84
C ASN A 74 -2.31 23.74 -12.44
N LEU A 75 -2.60 24.22 -11.23
CA LEU A 75 -2.05 25.46 -10.71
C LEU A 75 -0.53 25.37 -10.53
N ASN A 76 -0.02 24.26 -10.03
CA ASN A 76 1.41 24.03 -9.86
C ASN A 76 2.13 23.98 -11.21
N LEU A 77 1.53 23.34 -12.22
CA LEU A 77 2.06 23.32 -13.59
C LEU A 77 2.12 24.73 -14.18
N ARG A 78 1.07 25.54 -14.01
CA ARG A 78 1.05 26.95 -14.46
C ARG A 78 2.10 27.82 -13.76
N ASN A 79 2.35 27.54 -12.49
CA ASN A 79 3.32 28.27 -11.67
C ASN A 79 4.73 27.64 -11.71
N GLU A 80 4.98 26.70 -12.63
CA GLU A 80 6.26 26.00 -12.81
C GLU A 80 6.83 25.35 -11.54
N LYS A 81 5.96 24.99 -10.58
CA LYS A 81 6.39 24.34 -9.34
C LYS A 81 6.85 22.91 -9.61
N ASN A 82 7.90 22.49 -8.90
CA ASN A 82 8.47 21.14 -8.95
C ASN A 82 7.85 20.18 -7.91
N GLU A 83 6.57 20.37 -7.59
CA GLU A 83 5.84 19.53 -6.64
C GLU A 83 4.46 19.15 -7.16
N PHE A 84 4.07 17.91 -6.91
CA PHE A 84 2.77 17.38 -7.35
C PHE A 84 2.08 16.67 -6.20
N TYR A 85 0.75 16.75 -6.21
CA TYR A 85 -0.10 16.12 -5.22
C TYR A 85 -0.75 14.91 -5.86
N LEU A 86 -0.68 13.75 -5.20
CA LEU A 86 -1.22 12.50 -5.70
C LEU A 86 -2.04 11.81 -4.61
N ILE A 87 -3.06 11.07 -5.03
CA ILE A 87 -3.91 10.28 -4.14
C ILE A 87 -3.27 8.90 -3.97
N ALA A 88 -2.93 8.55 -2.73
CA ALA A 88 -2.25 7.31 -2.39
C ALA A 88 -3.19 6.11 -2.34
N LEU A 89 -2.76 5.02 -2.96
CA LEU A 89 -3.38 3.70 -2.92
C LEU A 89 -2.31 2.62 -2.74
N PRO A 90 -2.65 1.44 -2.21
CA PRO A 90 -1.69 0.35 -2.08
C PRO A 90 -1.40 -0.31 -3.42
N LEU A 91 -0.14 -0.69 -3.64
CA LEU A 91 0.22 -1.62 -4.71
C LEU A 91 -0.52 -2.95 -4.51
N SER A 92 -0.84 -3.57 -5.63
CA SER A 92 -1.50 -4.88 -5.70
C SER A 92 -0.88 -5.70 -6.82
N ASP A 93 -1.21 -6.97 -6.91
CA ASP A 93 -0.67 -7.89 -7.92
C ASP A 93 -0.95 -7.44 -9.37
N LYS A 94 -1.90 -6.52 -9.58
CA LYS A 94 -2.14 -5.87 -10.87
C LYS A 94 -0.94 -5.08 -11.39
N PHE A 95 -0.07 -4.63 -10.50
CA PHE A 95 1.17 -3.93 -10.82
C PHE A 95 2.39 -4.86 -10.81
N ASN A 96 2.19 -6.15 -10.50
CA ASN A 96 3.28 -7.11 -10.52
C ASN A 96 3.81 -7.24 -11.96
N PRO A 97 5.12 -7.04 -12.18
CA PRO A 97 5.73 -7.27 -13.48
C PRO A 97 5.53 -8.72 -13.95
N PHE A 98 5.72 -8.98 -15.24
CA PHE A 98 5.70 -10.36 -15.75
C PHE A 98 6.88 -11.17 -15.23
N VAL A 99 6.73 -12.50 -15.19
CA VAL A 99 7.81 -13.42 -14.81
C VAL A 99 9.07 -13.11 -15.63
N GLY A 100 10.24 -13.07 -14.97
CA GLY A 100 11.52 -12.73 -15.60
C GLY A 100 11.79 -11.22 -15.72
N THR A 101 10.81 -10.36 -15.40
CA THR A 101 11.04 -8.91 -15.29
C THR A 101 11.55 -8.56 -13.89
N PHE A 102 12.40 -7.54 -13.81
CA PHE A 102 12.87 -6.99 -12.55
C PHE A 102 11.68 -6.61 -11.63
N CYS A 103 11.84 -6.80 -10.31
CA CYS A 103 10.80 -6.65 -9.29
C CYS A 103 9.58 -7.59 -9.39
N HIS A 104 9.55 -8.59 -10.27
CA HIS A 104 8.50 -9.62 -10.24
C HIS A 104 8.42 -10.29 -8.85
N ASN A 105 7.23 -10.34 -8.26
CA ASN A 105 6.92 -10.81 -6.90
C ASN A 105 7.62 -10.06 -5.75
N ASN A 106 8.31 -8.95 -6.05
CA ASN A 106 9.05 -8.17 -5.04
C ASN A 106 8.52 -6.73 -4.92
N ILE A 107 7.36 -6.42 -5.53
CA ILE A 107 6.79 -5.06 -5.51
C ILE A 107 6.53 -4.54 -4.07
N GLN A 108 6.15 -5.42 -3.14
CA GLN A 108 5.93 -5.07 -1.73
C GLN A 108 7.24 -5.01 -0.92
N TYR A 109 8.31 -5.64 -1.41
CA TYR A 109 9.64 -5.72 -0.78
C TYR A 109 10.63 -4.82 -1.52
N SER A 110 10.17 -3.62 -1.88
CA SER A 110 10.93 -2.61 -2.62
C SER A 110 10.48 -1.21 -2.22
N ASP A 111 11.23 -0.19 -2.63
CA ASP A 111 10.87 1.22 -2.51
C ASP A 111 10.20 1.80 -3.77
N LYS A 112 9.71 0.92 -4.66
CA LYS A 112 9.24 1.32 -5.99
C LYS A 112 7.74 1.57 -6.01
N ALA A 113 7.35 2.69 -6.60
CA ALA A 113 5.95 3.11 -6.70
C ALA A 113 5.50 3.23 -8.16
N SER A 114 4.23 2.92 -8.44
CA SER A 114 3.63 3.21 -9.74
C SER A 114 3.15 4.65 -9.77
N LEU A 115 3.66 5.42 -10.72
CA LEU A 115 3.36 6.84 -10.94
C LEU A 115 2.46 7.03 -12.16
N PRO A 116 1.79 8.19 -12.30
CA PRO A 116 0.98 8.47 -13.48
C PRO A 116 1.82 8.98 -14.65
N VAL A 117 1.41 8.67 -15.88
CA VAL A 117 2.12 9.01 -17.13
C VAL A 117 2.50 10.49 -17.24
N PHE A 118 1.66 11.42 -16.78
CA PHE A 118 1.99 12.85 -16.89
C PHE A 118 3.28 13.24 -16.15
N ILE A 119 3.68 12.49 -15.11
CA ILE A 119 4.95 12.71 -14.42
C ILE A 119 6.11 12.33 -15.32
N TYR A 120 6.00 11.24 -16.09
CA TYR A 120 6.99 10.84 -17.08
C TYR A 120 7.20 11.93 -18.13
N ASP A 121 6.11 12.48 -18.68
CA ASP A 121 6.18 13.56 -19.67
C ASP A 121 6.93 14.78 -19.11
N ILE A 122 6.69 15.13 -17.84
CA ILE A 122 7.38 16.23 -17.16
C ILE A 122 8.87 15.94 -16.97
N LEU A 123 9.23 14.71 -16.58
CA LEU A 123 10.64 14.30 -16.41
C LEU A 123 11.41 14.43 -17.73
N LEU A 124 10.81 13.96 -18.83
CA LEU A 124 11.40 14.07 -20.17
C LEU A 124 11.53 15.53 -20.63
N ASN A 125 10.47 16.32 -20.49
CA ASN A 125 10.47 17.73 -20.91
C ASN A 125 11.47 18.57 -20.11
N LYS A 126 11.71 18.22 -18.84
CA LYS A 126 12.71 18.88 -17.99
C LYS A 126 14.12 18.29 -18.13
N HIS A 127 14.32 17.29 -18.99
CA HIS A 127 15.58 16.58 -19.17
C HIS A 127 16.16 16.06 -17.85
N ILE A 128 15.31 15.54 -16.96
CA ILE A 128 15.73 14.97 -15.69
C ILE A 128 16.28 13.57 -15.95
N GLU A 129 17.57 13.39 -15.68
CA GLU A 129 18.26 12.12 -15.84
C GLU A 129 17.85 11.10 -14.76
N VAL A 130 17.96 9.81 -15.12
CA VAL A 130 17.79 8.69 -14.19
C VAL A 130 18.97 8.63 -13.19
N PRO A 131 18.78 8.05 -11.98
CA PRO A 131 17.56 7.47 -11.42
C PRO A 131 16.54 8.52 -10.95
N TRP A 132 15.25 8.24 -11.19
CA TRP A 132 14.15 9.15 -10.84
C TRP A 132 13.66 8.95 -9.41
N ASN A 133 14.40 9.52 -8.46
CA ASN A 133 14.03 9.48 -7.05
C ASN A 133 13.05 10.60 -6.69
N PHE A 134 12.09 10.27 -5.81
CA PHE A 134 11.13 11.23 -5.28
C PHE A 134 11.08 11.16 -3.77
N VAL A 135 10.94 12.32 -3.13
CA VAL A 135 10.50 12.41 -1.73
C VAL A 135 8.98 12.45 -1.68
N ILE A 136 8.40 11.69 -0.77
CA ILE A 136 6.96 11.63 -0.49
C ILE A 136 6.71 12.15 0.92
N GLU A 137 5.76 13.06 1.05
CA GLU A 137 5.29 13.62 2.32
C GLU A 137 3.76 13.49 2.41
N LYS A 138 3.23 13.13 3.57
CA LYS A 138 1.78 13.13 3.81
C LYS A 138 1.26 14.57 3.82
N VAL A 139 0.10 14.80 3.22
CA VAL A 139 -0.57 16.10 3.21
C VAL A 139 -1.90 16.01 3.97
N ASP A 140 -2.00 16.77 5.05
CA ASP A 140 -3.22 16.83 5.85
C ASP A 140 -4.29 17.70 5.18
N ILE A 141 -5.24 17.05 4.53
CA ILE A 141 -6.41 17.72 3.94
C ILE A 141 -7.50 17.84 5.01
N LYS A 142 -7.87 19.08 5.34
CA LYS A 142 -8.99 19.38 6.23
C LYS A 142 -10.29 18.84 5.61
N LYS A 143 -10.81 17.74 6.16
CA LYS A 143 -12.13 17.20 5.79
C LYS A 143 -13.21 18.10 6.37
N THR A 144 -14.23 18.42 5.56
CA THR A 144 -15.43 19.07 6.09
C THR A 144 -16.13 18.15 7.10
N PRO A 145 -16.90 18.68 8.06
CA PRO A 145 -17.58 17.86 9.08
C PRO A 145 -18.42 16.72 8.49
N PHE A 146 -19.00 16.95 7.31
CA PHE A 146 -19.79 15.96 6.57
C PHE A 146 -18.99 14.70 6.18
N TYR A 147 -17.68 14.82 5.93
CA TYR A 147 -16.82 13.71 5.51
C TYR A 147 -15.88 13.19 6.61
N GLN A 148 -15.94 13.76 7.81
CA GLN A 148 -15.00 13.45 8.89
C GLN A 148 -15.03 11.96 9.30
N ASN A 149 -16.21 11.34 9.23
CA ASN A 149 -16.43 9.93 9.53
C ASN A 149 -16.28 9.01 8.31
N VAL A 150 -15.97 9.55 7.12
CA VAL A 150 -15.77 8.74 5.93
C VAL A 150 -14.40 8.07 6.02
N ARG A 151 -14.41 6.82 6.49
CA ARG A 151 -13.27 5.92 6.35
C ARG A 151 -13.33 5.23 4.98
N MET A 152 -12.29 5.44 4.21
CA MET A 152 -12.00 4.63 3.04
C MET A 152 -11.60 3.23 3.50
N SER A 153 -11.77 2.20 2.67
CA SER A 153 -11.46 0.81 3.05
C SER A 153 -10.07 0.71 3.69
N ASN A 154 -9.99 0.08 4.86
CA ASN A 154 -8.75 -0.06 5.62
C ASN A 154 -7.69 -0.82 4.80
N THR A 155 -6.50 -0.23 4.73
CA THR A 155 -5.26 -0.84 4.23
C THR A 155 -4.68 -1.90 5.17
N ASN A 156 -5.24 -2.09 6.36
CA ASN A 156 -4.79 -3.06 7.37
C ASN A 156 -4.81 -4.54 6.92
N ALA A 157 -5.18 -4.83 5.67
CA ALA A 157 -5.06 -6.16 5.09
C ALA A 157 -3.70 -6.44 4.42
N PHE A 158 -2.83 -5.44 4.20
CA PHE A 158 -1.68 -5.59 3.30
C PHE A 158 -0.30 -5.65 3.98
N SER A 159 -0.13 -5.07 5.17
CA SER A 159 1.06 -5.27 6.02
C SER A 159 0.59 -5.60 7.43
N THR A 160 0.89 -6.82 7.89
CA THR A 160 0.54 -7.30 9.23
C THR A 160 1.60 -6.98 10.27
N TYR A 161 2.73 -6.39 9.87
CA TYR A 161 3.85 -6.17 10.79
C TYR A 161 3.63 -4.91 11.63
N PRO A 162 3.54 -4.99 12.97
CA PRO A 162 3.15 -3.86 13.80
C PRO A 162 4.28 -2.85 14.07
N ASN A 163 5.54 -3.29 13.97
CA ASN A 163 6.70 -2.51 14.42
C ASN A 163 7.36 -1.73 13.28
N VAL A 164 6.58 -1.11 12.40
CA VAL A 164 7.10 -0.20 11.36
C VAL A 164 7.25 1.19 11.96
N ASN A 165 8.45 1.77 11.86
CA ASN A 165 8.72 3.12 12.35
C ASN A 165 7.93 4.17 11.57
N LYS A 166 7.41 5.17 12.30
CA LYS A 166 6.67 6.29 11.72
C LYS A 166 7.65 7.34 11.21
N LEU A 167 7.42 7.82 10.00
CA LEU A 167 8.23 8.82 9.33
C LEU A 167 7.34 9.96 8.80
N ASP A 168 7.91 11.17 8.75
CA ASP A 168 7.26 12.33 8.15
C ASP A 168 7.38 12.31 6.62
N ARG A 169 8.49 11.73 6.12
CA ARG A 169 8.78 11.59 4.70
C ARG A 169 9.53 10.30 4.40
N VAL A 170 9.31 9.78 3.21
CA VAL A 170 9.97 8.58 2.67
C VAL A 170 10.43 8.87 1.26
N PHE A 171 11.51 8.24 0.84
CA PHE A 171 12.04 8.34 -0.51
C PHE A 171 11.69 7.09 -1.31
N ILE A 172 11.34 7.27 -2.57
CA ILE A 172 10.96 6.21 -3.49
C ILE A 172 11.66 6.35 -4.83
N ASN A 173 11.62 5.27 -5.60
CA ASN A 173 11.91 5.30 -7.03
C ASN A 173 10.70 4.81 -7.82
N VAL A 174 10.73 4.99 -9.13
CA VAL A 174 9.65 4.63 -10.04
C VAL A 174 9.68 3.13 -10.34
N LEU A 175 8.55 2.46 -10.15
CA LEU A 175 8.30 1.10 -10.64
C LEU A 175 7.92 1.13 -12.12
N ASP A 176 6.84 1.85 -12.42
CA ASP A 176 6.31 2.08 -13.76
C ASP A 176 5.44 3.34 -13.79
N PHE A 177 4.94 3.69 -14.97
CA PHE A 177 4.04 4.82 -15.19
C PHE A 177 2.58 4.40 -15.48
N LYS A 178 2.14 3.26 -14.93
CA LYS A 178 0.79 2.71 -15.24
C LYS A 178 -0.32 3.28 -14.35
N ALA A 179 0.01 4.07 -13.33
CA ALA A 179 -1.00 4.62 -12.44
C ALA A 179 -1.96 5.55 -13.19
N LYS A 180 -3.24 5.54 -12.78
CA LYS A 180 -4.22 6.50 -13.31
C LYS A 180 -3.82 7.93 -12.92
N LYS A 181 -4.20 8.90 -13.76
CA LYS A 181 -3.95 10.33 -13.51
C LYS A 181 -4.33 10.72 -12.07
N ASN A 182 -3.41 11.43 -11.40
CA ASN A 182 -3.52 11.89 -10.01
C ASN A 182 -3.50 10.80 -8.93
N PHE A 183 -3.21 9.55 -9.27
CA PHE A 183 -3.01 8.47 -8.30
C PHE A 183 -1.55 8.02 -8.25
N ILE A 184 -1.12 7.57 -7.07
CA ILE A 184 0.15 6.89 -6.84
C ILE A 184 -0.14 5.57 -6.13
N PHE A 185 0.55 4.50 -6.53
CA PHE A 185 0.44 3.21 -5.87
C PHE A 185 1.74 2.89 -5.13
N LEU A 186 1.63 2.68 -3.82
CA LEU A 186 2.75 2.54 -2.89
C LEU A 186 2.81 1.13 -2.28
N PRO A 187 4.00 0.59 -1.99
CA PRO A 187 4.14 -0.59 -1.14
C PRO A 187 3.48 -0.39 0.23
N ALA A 188 2.99 -1.47 0.81
CA ALA A 188 2.25 -1.43 2.07
C ALA A 188 3.08 -0.85 3.23
N TRP A 189 4.38 -1.19 3.30
CA TRP A 189 5.27 -0.66 4.32
C TRP A 189 5.45 0.86 4.21
N ILE A 190 5.51 1.44 3.00
CA ILE A 190 5.61 2.90 2.81
C ILE A 190 4.35 3.59 3.30
N MET A 191 3.18 3.05 2.96
CA MET A 191 1.92 3.57 3.47
C MET A 191 1.87 3.53 5.00
N GLN A 192 2.36 2.44 5.61
CA GLN A 192 2.40 2.30 7.06
C GLN A 192 3.39 3.29 7.70
N SER A 193 4.61 3.43 7.15
CA SER A 193 5.62 4.38 7.63
C SER A 193 5.12 5.82 7.60
N LEU A 194 4.44 6.23 6.53
CA LEU A 194 3.84 7.56 6.37
C LEU A 194 2.45 7.71 7.02
N GLN A 195 1.96 6.66 7.70
CA GLN A 195 0.65 6.62 8.35
C GLN A 195 -0.51 7.00 7.39
N LEU A 196 -0.47 6.48 6.16
CA LEU A 196 -1.43 6.77 5.10
C LEU A 196 -2.59 5.78 5.09
N ASP A 197 -3.80 6.31 4.99
CA ASP A 197 -4.98 5.54 4.59
C ASP A 197 -5.18 5.57 3.06
N CYS A 198 -5.98 4.64 2.52
CA CYS A 198 -6.41 4.73 1.13
C CYS A 198 -7.09 6.08 0.86
N PHE A 199 -6.73 6.72 -0.24
CA PHE A 199 -7.20 8.05 -0.64
C PHE A 199 -6.71 9.20 0.26
N ASP A 200 -5.71 8.99 1.11
CA ASP A 200 -4.94 10.13 1.61
C ASP A 200 -4.14 10.76 0.47
N VAL A 201 -3.81 12.04 0.62
CA VAL A 201 -3.03 12.78 -0.37
C VAL A 201 -1.60 12.90 0.08
N VAL A 202 -0.69 12.67 -0.86
CA VAL A 202 0.73 12.84 -0.67
C VAL A 202 1.25 13.91 -1.61
N ARG A 203 2.28 14.62 -1.16
CA ARG A 203 3.08 15.52 -1.99
C ARG A 203 4.32 14.76 -2.43
N ILE A 204 4.63 14.82 -3.72
CA ILE A 204 5.86 14.30 -4.30
C ILE A 204 6.73 15.43 -4.86
N ARG A 205 8.04 15.30 -4.69
CA ARG A 205 9.05 16.19 -5.28
C ARG A 205 10.22 15.37 -5.79
N PHE A 206 10.73 15.71 -6.97
CA PHE A 206 11.95 15.10 -7.49
C PHE A 206 13.15 15.48 -6.61
N VAL A 207 14.04 14.51 -6.36
CA VAL A 207 15.26 14.71 -5.59
C VAL A 207 16.42 13.98 -6.22
N LYS A 208 17.60 14.61 -6.23
CA LYS A 208 18.85 13.95 -6.57
C LYS A 208 19.49 13.48 -5.26
N LEU A 209 19.79 12.18 -5.18
CA LEU A 209 20.35 11.55 -4.00
C LEU A 209 21.84 11.28 -4.20
N GLU A 210 22.63 11.41 -3.13
CA GLU A 210 24.02 10.98 -3.11
C GLU A 210 24.08 9.46 -2.90
N THR A 211 25.06 8.81 -3.53
CA THR A 211 25.28 7.37 -3.38
C THR A 211 25.84 7.04 -2.00
N ALA A 212 25.26 6.02 -1.36
CA ALA A 212 25.72 5.52 -0.08
C ALA A 212 27.10 4.86 -0.22
N SER A 213 27.95 5.05 0.79
CA SER A 213 29.21 4.32 0.94
C SER A 213 29.10 3.22 1.98
N SER A 214 28.37 3.48 3.08
CA SER A 214 28.09 2.48 4.12
C SER A 214 26.69 2.67 4.69
N VAL A 215 26.08 1.55 5.09
CA VAL A 215 24.77 1.51 5.71
C VAL A 215 24.81 0.53 6.88
N VAL A 216 24.38 1.01 8.04
CA VAL A 216 24.24 0.20 9.26
C VAL A 216 22.76 -0.10 9.48
N LEU A 217 22.42 -1.38 9.48
CA LEU A 217 21.06 -1.87 9.67
C LEU A 217 20.92 -2.58 11.02
N GLN A 218 19.74 -2.41 11.64
CA GLN A 218 19.34 -3.15 12.82
C GLN A 218 18.25 -4.14 12.44
N PRO A 219 18.51 -5.46 12.44
CA PRO A 219 17.46 -6.45 12.26
C PRO A 219 16.47 -6.38 13.42
N HIS A 220 15.20 -6.64 13.16
CA HIS A 220 14.20 -6.64 14.24
C HIS A 220 14.28 -7.88 15.12
N HIS A 221 14.58 -9.05 14.53
CA HIS A 221 14.58 -10.34 15.21
C HIS A 221 15.86 -11.12 14.92
N LYS A 222 16.25 -12.00 15.87
CA LYS A 222 17.44 -12.88 15.74
C LYS A 222 17.36 -13.84 14.57
N ASN A 223 16.15 -14.19 14.12
CA ASN A 223 15.92 -15.16 13.05
C ASN A 223 16.67 -14.83 11.75
N PHE A 224 16.98 -13.56 11.51
CA PHE A 224 17.83 -13.16 10.39
C PHE A 224 19.24 -13.77 10.47
N PHE A 225 19.86 -13.79 11.64
CA PHE A 225 21.19 -14.37 11.84
C PHE A 225 21.21 -15.90 11.76
N ASN A 226 20.05 -16.55 11.79
CA ASN A 226 19.93 -18.01 11.62
C ASN A 226 19.97 -18.44 10.14
N LEU A 227 19.99 -17.49 9.20
CA LEU A 227 20.18 -17.77 7.78
C LEU A 227 21.59 -18.32 7.52
N SER A 228 21.76 -19.12 6.48
CA SER A 228 23.08 -19.68 6.12
C SER A 228 24.06 -18.60 5.67
N GLU A 229 23.61 -17.64 4.86
CA GLU A 229 24.43 -16.53 4.35
C GLU A 229 23.68 -15.18 4.51
N PRO A 230 23.45 -14.68 5.74
CA PRO A 230 22.54 -13.56 6.01
C PRO A 230 22.91 -12.28 5.25
N LYS A 231 24.21 -11.97 5.18
CA LYS A 231 24.71 -10.77 4.49
C LYS A 231 24.46 -10.83 2.98
N LYS A 232 24.75 -11.97 2.36
CA LYS A 232 24.53 -12.19 0.93
C LYS A 232 23.04 -12.16 0.58
N THR A 233 22.20 -12.84 1.37
CA THR A 233 20.75 -12.79 1.21
C THR A 233 20.23 -11.35 1.30
N LEU A 234 20.72 -10.56 2.26
CA LEU A 234 20.35 -9.15 2.37
C LEU A 234 20.76 -8.39 1.10
N GLU A 235 22.03 -8.46 0.70
CA GLU A 235 22.56 -7.74 -0.46
C GLU A 235 21.80 -8.09 -1.74
N GLU A 236 21.46 -9.36 -1.95
CA GLU A 236 20.62 -9.82 -3.06
C GLU A 236 19.23 -9.18 -3.06
N LYS A 237 18.60 -9.08 -1.88
CA LYS A 237 17.24 -8.52 -1.73
C LYS A 237 17.24 -6.99 -1.76
N LEU A 238 18.29 -6.34 -1.28
CA LEU A 238 18.42 -4.88 -1.31
C LEU A 238 18.58 -4.32 -2.72
N ARG A 239 18.90 -5.14 -3.73
CA ARG A 239 18.88 -4.73 -5.15
C ARG A 239 17.51 -4.19 -5.59
N TYR A 240 16.41 -4.59 -4.95
CA TYR A 240 15.08 -4.06 -5.26
C TYR A 240 14.83 -2.68 -4.67
N TYR A 241 15.66 -2.23 -3.73
CA TYR A 241 15.60 -0.91 -3.13
C TYR A 241 16.54 0.03 -3.88
N SER A 242 16.07 1.23 -4.21
CA SER A 242 16.90 2.26 -4.84
C SER A 242 17.49 3.21 -3.81
N CYS A 243 16.78 3.48 -2.72
CA CYS A 243 17.22 4.36 -1.65
C CYS A 243 16.78 3.88 -0.28
N LEU A 244 17.45 4.38 0.75
CA LEU A 244 17.13 4.11 2.15
C LEU A 244 16.95 5.42 2.91
N THR A 245 16.05 5.40 3.90
CA THR A 245 15.75 6.56 4.76
C THR A 245 16.13 6.20 6.19
N LYS A 246 16.92 7.05 6.84
CA LYS A 246 17.34 6.89 8.23
C LYS A 246 16.13 6.81 9.16
N ASN A 247 16.21 5.96 10.17
CA ASN A 247 15.15 5.60 11.10
C ASN A 247 13.94 4.91 10.44
N GLY A 248 13.96 4.68 9.12
CA GLY A 248 12.93 3.92 8.42
C GLY A 248 13.07 2.43 8.63
N THR A 249 11.94 1.74 8.58
CA THR A 249 11.89 0.28 8.59
C THR A 249 11.72 -0.23 7.16
N ILE A 250 12.61 -1.10 6.71
CA ILE A 250 12.52 -1.82 5.43
C ILE A 250 12.17 -3.29 5.68
N CYS A 251 11.65 -3.96 4.65
CA CYS A 251 11.25 -5.37 4.71
C CYS A 251 11.77 -6.14 3.49
N ILE A 252 12.37 -7.30 3.73
CA ILE A 252 12.77 -8.23 2.66
C ILE A 252 12.06 -9.57 2.87
N ASN A 253 11.78 -10.27 1.78
CA ASN A 253 11.26 -11.63 1.82
C ASN A 253 12.31 -12.62 1.30
N HIS A 254 12.57 -13.65 2.09
CA HIS A 254 13.42 -14.77 1.70
C HIS A 254 12.79 -16.07 2.16
N ASP A 255 12.65 -17.03 1.25
CA ASP A 255 12.03 -18.34 1.48
C ASP A 255 10.67 -18.28 2.20
N GLY A 256 9.85 -17.30 1.80
CA GLY A 256 8.50 -17.11 2.37
C GLY A 256 8.48 -16.47 3.75
N SER A 257 9.64 -16.08 4.30
CA SER A 257 9.76 -15.38 5.58
C SER A 257 10.12 -13.91 5.38
N ASP A 258 9.41 -13.04 6.10
CA ASP A 258 9.63 -11.60 6.07
C ASP A 258 10.60 -11.17 7.18
N TYR A 259 11.68 -10.49 6.80
CA TYR A 259 12.69 -9.94 7.70
C TYR A 259 12.64 -8.41 7.65
N HIS A 260 12.54 -7.79 8.82
CA HIS A 260 12.41 -6.35 8.98
C HIS A 260 13.68 -5.75 9.58
N PHE A 261 14.07 -4.57 9.08
CA PHE A 261 15.28 -3.88 9.50
C PHE A 261 15.02 -2.39 9.67
N ASP A 262 15.58 -1.81 10.72
CA ASP A 262 15.66 -0.38 10.88
C ASP A 262 16.98 0.15 10.33
N VAL A 263 16.92 1.25 9.59
CA VAL A 263 18.10 1.95 9.08
C VAL A 263 18.64 2.85 10.19
N ILE A 264 19.78 2.48 10.79
CA ILE A 264 20.33 3.20 11.94
C ILE A 264 21.18 4.38 11.49
N ARG A 265 22.08 4.14 10.53
CA ARG A 265 23.02 5.14 10.03
C ARG A 265 23.36 4.86 8.58
N MET A 266 23.60 5.93 7.84
CA MET A 266 24.11 5.87 6.47
C MET A 266 25.17 6.94 6.28
N ASP A 267 26.24 6.61 5.58
CA ASP A 267 27.22 7.58 5.11
C ASP A 267 27.12 7.65 3.58
N ALA A 268 27.22 8.87 3.01
CA ALA A 268 27.10 9.11 1.58
C ALA A 268 28.13 10.13 1.12
N GLY A 269 28.89 9.79 0.08
CA GLY A 269 30.02 10.59 -0.39
C GLY A 269 30.99 10.95 0.76
N LYS A 270 31.09 12.24 1.08
CA LYS A 270 31.92 12.75 2.20
C LYS A 270 31.14 13.01 3.48
N LYS A 271 29.81 12.90 3.45
CA LYS A 271 28.93 13.20 4.57
C LYS A 271 28.70 11.94 5.39
N LYS A 272 28.77 12.08 6.71
CA LYS A 272 28.45 11.01 7.65
C LYS A 272 27.05 11.21 8.19
N ASP A 273 26.39 10.11 8.51
CA ASP A 273 25.09 10.09 9.17
C ASP A 273 24.00 10.90 8.46
N VAL A 274 23.86 10.64 7.16
CA VAL A 274 22.87 11.31 6.30
C VAL A 274 21.46 10.76 6.51
N GLU A 275 20.46 11.59 6.27
CA GLU A 275 19.04 11.21 6.36
C GLU A 275 18.63 10.20 5.27
N VAL A 276 19.15 10.37 4.06
CA VAL A 276 18.78 9.56 2.89
C VAL A 276 20.01 9.34 2.02
N ALA A 277 20.12 8.16 1.44
CA ALA A 277 21.13 7.84 0.45
C ALA A 277 20.59 6.88 -0.62
N SER A 278 21.13 6.98 -1.84
CA SER A 278 20.88 6.03 -2.92
C SER A 278 21.77 4.80 -2.74
N ILE A 279 21.18 3.61 -2.83
CA ILE A 279 21.90 2.32 -2.80
C ILE A 279 21.81 1.59 -4.15
N GLN A 280 21.12 2.18 -5.13
CA GLN A 280 21.00 1.61 -6.47
C GLN A 280 22.34 1.58 -7.20
N ASP A 281 22.65 0.43 -7.82
CA ASP A 281 23.80 0.23 -8.71
C ASP A 281 25.13 0.70 -8.10
N ALA A 282 25.28 0.50 -6.78
CA ALA A 282 26.39 0.99 -5.99
C ALA A 282 27.00 -0.09 -5.09
N ASP A 283 28.32 -0.03 -4.91
CA ASP A 283 29.06 -0.90 -4.00
C ASP A 283 28.95 -0.35 -2.56
N VAL A 284 27.83 -0.65 -1.91
CA VAL A 284 27.53 -0.20 -0.55
C VAL A 284 27.98 -1.24 0.47
N ILE A 285 28.70 -0.80 1.49
CA ILE A 285 29.08 -1.67 2.61
C ILE A 285 27.90 -1.77 3.59
N PHE A 286 27.33 -2.96 3.74
CA PHE A 286 26.30 -3.24 4.74
C PHE A 286 26.88 -3.86 6.01
N ASP A 287 26.58 -3.22 7.13
CA ASP A 287 26.92 -3.67 8.48
C ASP A 287 25.66 -3.83 9.35
N PHE A 288 25.78 -4.66 10.39
CA PHE A 288 24.68 -5.01 11.28
C PHE A 288 24.99 -4.65 12.72
N VAL A 289 23.96 -4.21 13.44
CA VAL A 289 23.98 -4.15 14.91
C VAL A 289 23.15 -5.29 15.50
N LYS A 290 23.22 -5.45 16.83
CA LYS A 290 22.35 -6.38 17.57
C LYS A 290 20.89 -6.09 17.24
N GLU A 291 20.11 -7.16 17.13
CA GLU A 291 18.67 -7.08 16.89
C GLU A 291 17.93 -6.19 17.88
N LYS A 292 16.85 -5.56 17.42
CA LYS A 292 16.05 -4.63 18.20
C LYS A 292 15.19 -5.32 19.25
N TYR A 293 14.61 -6.47 18.89
CA TYR A 293 13.71 -7.23 19.76
C TYR A 293 14.33 -8.59 20.09
N ASP A 294 14.47 -8.88 21.39
CA ASP A 294 15.10 -10.13 21.88
C ASP A 294 14.24 -11.40 21.71
N LYS A 295 13.04 -11.29 21.10
CA LYS A 295 12.10 -12.39 20.88
C LYS A 295 12.26 -13.05 19.51
#